data_AF-A0A7C6ZZ63-F1
#
_entry.id   AF-A0A7C6ZZ63-F1
#
_cell.length_a   1.000
_cell.length_b   1.000
_cell.length_c   1.000
_cell.angle_alpha   90.00
_cell.angle_beta   90.00
_cell.angle_gamma   90.00
#
_symmetry.space_group_name_H-M   'P 1'
#
loop_
_entity.id
_entity.type
_entity.pdbx_description
1 polymer ?
#
loop_
_entity_poly.entity_id
_entity_poly.type
_entity_poly.pdbx_seq_one_letter_code
_entity_poly.pdbx_strand_id
1 'polypeptide(L)'
;MKRRAIAVLALSNLFFFISPVISNANSSWHWVTSSPVNVLPFAIIFTLAIETAAVVLIGRIPDIKKSLIVISLANLFSFLAPALFRAIRFYPVSGSLSLGAAFNKGPYYIVLTGYLVLTLIVELPIVYWLLRKDTRKKLNLIIAILVSNIITTLLVAVCERLICVGSW
;
A
#
# COMPACT_ATOMS: atom_id res chain seq x y z
N MET A 1 -23.25 -37.49 10.42
CA MET A 1 -23.20 -36.60 11.61
C MET A 1 -21.83 -35.98 11.84
N LYS A 2 -20.72 -36.75 11.88
CA LYS A 2 -19.36 -36.23 12.14
C LYS A 2 -18.92 -35.06 11.22
N ARG A 3 -19.19 -35.12 9.92
CA ARG A 3 -18.83 -34.04 8.97
C ARG A 3 -19.57 -32.72 9.23
N ARG A 4 -20.84 -32.78 9.70
CA ARG A 4 -21.63 -31.58 10.04
C ARG A 4 -21.11 -30.95 11.34
N ALA A 5 -20.72 -31.76 12.33
CA ALA A 5 -20.11 -31.28 13.56
C ALA A 5 -18.75 -30.59 13.33
N ILE A 6 -17.92 -31.14 12.44
CA ILE A 6 -16.64 -30.54 12.04
C ILE A 6 -16.88 -29.22 11.31
N ALA A 7 -17.85 -29.17 10.40
CA ALA A 7 -18.20 -27.93 9.69
C ALA A 7 -18.70 -26.84 10.66
N VAL A 8 -19.55 -27.20 11.62
CA VAL A 8 -20.05 -26.26 12.65
C VAL A 8 -18.90 -25.75 13.54
N LEU A 9 -17.98 -26.62 13.97
CA LEU A 9 -16.79 -26.23 14.73
C LEU A 9 -15.84 -25.33 13.92
N ALA A 10 -15.68 -25.60 12.63
CA ALA A 10 -14.86 -24.78 11.74
C ALA A 10 -15.49 -23.39 11.53
N LEU A 11 -16.81 -23.33 11.31
CA LEU A 11 -17.57 -22.09 11.16
C LEU A 11 -17.59 -21.28 12.45
N SER A 12 -17.73 -21.93 13.62
CA SER A 12 -17.72 -21.22 14.92
C SER A 12 -16.35 -20.66 15.25
N ASN A 13 -15.26 -21.37 14.94
CA ASN A 13 -13.91 -20.84 15.10
C ASN A 13 -13.66 -19.68 14.13
N LEU A 14 -14.09 -19.81 12.86
CA LEU A 14 -13.99 -18.74 11.88
C LEU A 14 -14.75 -17.48 12.34
N PHE A 15 -15.95 -17.64 12.91
CA PHE A 15 -16.72 -16.55 13.49
C PHE A 15 -16.00 -15.85 14.65
N PHE A 16 -15.28 -16.61 15.49
CA PHE A 16 -14.47 -16.06 16.58
C PHE A 16 -13.29 -15.23 16.07
N PHE A 17 -12.65 -15.64 14.96
CA PHE A 17 -11.58 -14.87 14.31
C PHE A 17 -12.07 -13.63 13.55
N ILE A 18 -13.34 -13.61 13.13
CA ILE A 18 -13.95 -12.47 12.43
C ILE A 18 -14.52 -11.44 13.44
N SER A 19 -14.75 -11.84 14.69
CA SER A 19 -15.27 -10.97 15.73
C SER A 19 -14.22 -9.91 16.12
N PRO A 20 -14.49 -8.61 15.93
CA PRO A 20 -13.54 -7.58 16.31
C PRO A 20 -13.45 -7.48 17.83
N VAL A 21 -12.36 -7.99 18.42
CA VAL A 21 -12.03 -7.80 19.84
C VAL A 21 -11.36 -6.43 20.02
N ILE A 22 -12.08 -5.34 19.72
CA ILE A 22 -11.66 -4.00 20.11
C ILE A 22 -12.91 -3.15 20.39
N SER A 23 -13.29 -3.03 21.66
CA SER A 23 -14.23 -2.01 22.14
C SER A 23 -13.45 -0.93 22.91
N ASN A 24 -12.81 -0.01 22.18
CA ASN A 24 -12.25 1.19 22.79
C ASN A 24 -13.38 2.20 22.96
N ALA A 25 -14.07 2.13 24.10
CA ALA A 25 -14.97 3.19 24.52
C ALA A 25 -14.11 4.43 24.86
N ASN A 26 -14.10 5.39 23.93
CA ASN A 26 -13.60 6.77 24.09
C ASN A 26 -12.09 7.08 23.94
N SER A 27 -11.26 6.14 23.48
CA SER A 27 -9.84 6.45 23.21
C SER A 27 -9.60 6.82 21.75
N SER A 28 -9.14 8.05 21.49
CA SER A 28 -8.76 8.50 20.15
C SER A 28 -7.30 8.19 19.88
N TRP A 29 -7.04 7.38 18.85
CA TRP A 29 -5.68 7.08 18.39
C TRP A 29 -4.87 8.36 18.13
N HIS A 30 -3.65 8.40 18.66
CA HIS A 30 -2.68 9.46 18.40
C HIS A 30 -1.29 8.89 18.19
N TRP A 31 -0.48 9.60 17.40
CA TRP A 31 0.93 9.28 17.19
C TRP A 31 1.75 9.80 18.37
N VAL A 32 2.52 8.91 19.00
CA VAL A 32 3.38 9.23 20.15
C VAL A 32 4.72 9.81 19.69
N THR A 33 5.21 9.37 18.52
CA THR A 33 6.47 9.83 17.93
C THR A 33 6.21 10.68 16.67
N SER A 34 6.55 10.17 15.48
CA SER A 34 6.24 10.80 14.20
C SER A 34 5.00 10.17 13.60
N SER A 35 4.25 10.96 12.82
CA SER A 35 3.15 10.44 12.02
C SER A 35 3.65 9.90 10.67
N PRO A 36 2.93 8.94 10.08
CA PRO A 36 3.11 8.49 8.69
C PRO A 36 3.26 9.64 7.67
N VAL A 37 2.54 10.75 7.87
CA VAL A 37 2.59 11.91 6.98
C VAL A 37 3.97 12.55 6.96
N ASN A 38 4.68 12.56 8.10
CA ASN A 38 6.03 13.13 8.18
C ASN A 38 7.08 12.26 7.49
N VAL A 39 6.85 10.94 7.42
CA VAL A 39 7.77 9.98 6.78
C VAL A 39 7.47 9.84 5.28
N LEU A 40 6.28 10.23 4.83
CA LEU A 40 5.81 10.10 3.46
C LEU A 40 6.75 10.69 2.39
N PRO A 41 7.35 11.89 2.55
CA PRO A 41 8.26 12.43 1.53
C PRO A 41 9.48 11.52 1.30
N PHE A 42 10.04 10.96 2.37
CA PHE A 42 11.15 10.02 2.28
C PHE A 42 10.73 8.72 1.61
N ALA A 43 9.56 8.18 1.99
CA ALA A 43 8.99 6.99 1.37
C ALA A 43 8.84 7.18 -0.15
N ILE A 44 8.30 8.32 -0.60
CA ILE A 44 8.16 8.63 -2.03
C ILE A 44 9.53 8.65 -2.72
N ILE A 45 10.51 9.36 -2.16
CA ILE A 45 11.85 9.47 -2.77
C ILE A 45 12.51 8.09 -2.93
N PHE A 46 12.52 7.28 -1.86
CA PHE A 46 13.13 5.95 -1.90
C PHE A 46 12.37 5.00 -2.83
N THR A 47 11.04 5.04 -2.83
CA THR A 47 10.23 4.22 -3.73
C THR A 47 10.53 4.56 -5.19
N LEU A 48 10.49 5.84 -5.57
CA LEU A 48 10.80 6.27 -6.94
C LEU A 48 12.22 5.88 -7.35
N ALA A 49 13.20 6.02 -6.45
CA ALA A 49 14.58 5.66 -6.73
C ALA A 49 14.74 4.15 -7.00
N ILE A 50 14.20 3.30 -6.11
CA ILE A 50 14.31 1.84 -6.20
C ILE A 50 13.56 1.31 -7.43
N GLU A 51 12.35 1.81 -7.69
CA GLU A 51 11.51 1.32 -8.78
C GLU A 51 12.02 1.77 -10.14
N THR A 52 12.49 3.02 -10.25
CA THR A 52 13.16 3.49 -11.47
C THR A 52 14.42 2.67 -11.74
N ALA A 53 15.24 2.42 -10.72
CA ALA A 53 16.43 1.58 -10.86
C ALA A 53 16.08 0.15 -11.29
N ALA A 54 15.06 -0.47 -10.71
CA ALA A 54 14.60 -1.80 -11.08
C ALA A 54 14.13 -1.85 -12.54
N VAL A 55 13.33 -0.88 -12.99
CA VAL A 55 12.82 -0.85 -14.36
C VAL A 55 13.93 -0.60 -15.39
N VAL A 56 14.89 0.28 -15.09
CA VAL A 56 16.02 0.55 -15.98
C VAL A 56 16.97 -0.65 -16.04
N LEU A 57 17.37 -1.19 -14.88
CA LEU A 57 18.40 -2.24 -14.79
C LEU A 57 17.86 -3.64 -15.10
N ILE A 58 16.75 -4.03 -14.46
CA ILE A 58 16.15 -5.36 -14.61
C ILE A 58 15.24 -5.39 -15.83
N GLY A 59 14.35 -4.39 -15.95
CA GLY A 59 13.42 -4.22 -17.08
C GLY A 59 14.10 -3.85 -18.40
N ARG A 60 15.38 -3.48 -18.36
CA ARG A 60 16.22 -3.11 -19.52
C ARG A 60 15.62 -1.99 -20.36
N ILE A 61 15.04 -0.98 -19.71
CA ILE A 61 14.55 0.23 -20.37
C ILE A 61 15.71 1.22 -20.51
N PRO A 62 16.08 1.65 -21.74
CA PRO A 62 17.24 2.51 -21.95
C PRO A 62 16.99 3.97 -21.53
N ASP A 63 15.75 4.46 -21.64
CA ASP A 63 15.42 5.84 -21.32
C ASP A 63 15.05 6.00 -19.84
N ILE A 64 16.02 6.50 -19.06
CA ILE A 64 15.86 6.76 -17.63
C ILE A 64 14.84 7.88 -17.38
N LYS A 65 14.82 8.93 -18.20
CA LYS A 65 13.91 10.07 -18.02
C LYS A 65 12.46 9.63 -18.20
N LYS A 66 12.20 8.89 -19.28
CA LYS A 66 10.87 8.30 -19.53
C LYS A 66 10.47 7.34 -18.41
N SER A 67 11.40 6.49 -17.97
CA SER A 67 11.14 5.55 -16.85
C SER A 67 10.75 6.28 -15.58
N LEU A 68 11.48 7.33 -15.20
CA LEU A 68 11.19 8.12 -14.01
C LEU A 68 9.82 8.79 -14.08
N ILE A 69 9.44 9.35 -15.24
CA ILE A 69 8.12 9.99 -15.43
C ILE A 69 7.00 8.95 -15.30
N VAL A 70 7.13 7.81 -15.97
CA VAL A 70 6.13 6.74 -15.92
C VAL A 70 5.99 6.18 -14.51
N ILE A 71 7.11 5.93 -13.82
CA ILE A 71 7.11 5.41 -12.45
C ILE A 71 6.52 6.42 -11.48
N SER A 72 6.85 7.70 -11.62
CA SER A 72 6.25 8.78 -10.82
C SER A 72 4.74 8.86 -10.99
N LEU A 73 4.26 8.77 -12.23
CA LEU A 73 2.84 8.77 -12.53
C LEU A 73 2.14 7.54 -11.95
N ALA A 74 2.73 6.36 -12.13
CA ALA A 74 2.15 5.11 -11.65
C ALA A 74 2.10 5.09 -10.11
N ASN A 75 3.17 5.52 -9.44
CA ASN A 75 3.19 5.69 -7.99
C ASN A 75 2.15 6.66 -7.50
N LEU A 76 2.02 7.83 -8.14
CA LEU A 76 1.02 8.81 -7.76
C LEU A 76 -0.38 8.19 -7.72
N PHE A 77 -0.77 7.46 -8.77
CA PHE A 77 -2.06 6.76 -8.79
C PHE A 77 -2.15 5.64 -7.76
N SER A 78 -1.09 4.86 -7.57
CA SER A 78 -1.05 3.77 -6.61
C SER A 78 -1.10 4.25 -5.16
N PHE A 79 -0.57 5.44 -4.84
CA PHE A 79 -0.70 6.07 -3.52
C PHE A 79 -2.08 6.71 -3.32
N LEU A 80 -2.66 7.29 -4.38
CA LEU A 80 -3.99 7.89 -4.34
C LEU A 80 -5.10 6.85 -4.16
N ALA A 81 -5.01 5.69 -4.80
CA ALA A 81 -6.06 4.67 -4.74
C ALA A 81 -6.41 4.22 -3.30
N PRO A 82 -5.45 3.81 -2.44
CA PRO A 82 -5.71 3.51 -1.04
C PRO A 82 -6.17 4.73 -0.23
N ALA A 83 -5.64 5.92 -0.52
CA ALA A 83 -6.03 7.15 0.18
C ALA A 83 -7.49 7.52 -0.09
N LEU A 84 -7.93 7.43 -1.35
CA LEU A 84 -9.33 7.64 -1.75
C LEU A 84 -10.24 6.56 -1.16
N PHE A 85 -9.82 5.29 -1.20
CA PHE A 85 -10.58 4.20 -0.58
C PHE A 85 -10.81 4.45 0.92
N ARG A 86 -9.79 4.92 1.64
CA ARG A 86 -9.93 5.32 3.05
C ARG A 86 -10.86 6.53 3.21
N ALA A 87 -10.68 7.59 2.42
CA ALA A 87 -11.50 8.79 2.52
C ALA A 87 -13.00 8.48 2.32
N ILE A 88 -13.33 7.60 1.36
CA ILE A 88 -14.70 7.13 1.12
C ILE A 88 -15.21 6.34 2.32
N ARG A 89 -14.41 5.42 2.87
CA ARG A 89 -14.79 4.63 4.06
C ARG A 89 -15.04 5.51 5.28
N PHE A 90 -14.34 6.64 5.40
CA PHE A 90 -14.50 7.58 6.50
C PHE A 90 -15.64 8.58 6.32
N TYR A 91 -16.17 8.74 5.11
CA TYR A 91 -17.26 9.67 4.80
C TYR A 91 -18.43 9.62 5.81
N PRO A 92 -18.95 8.45 6.23
CA PRO A 92 -20.05 8.37 7.20
C PRO A 92 -19.71 8.93 8.59
N VAL A 93 -18.42 8.93 8.95
CA VAL A 93 -17.91 9.35 10.28
C VAL A 93 -17.35 10.77 10.24
N SER A 94 -16.78 11.21 9.12
CA SER A 94 -16.23 12.56 8.94
C SER A 94 -17.26 13.58 8.46
N GLY A 95 -18.43 13.14 7.99
CA GLY A 95 -19.48 14.01 7.44
C GLY A 95 -19.11 14.70 6.12
N SER A 96 -17.91 14.46 5.60
CA SER A 96 -17.36 15.04 4.37
C SER A 96 -16.24 14.15 3.82
N LEU A 97 -16.00 14.22 2.51
CA LEU A 97 -14.87 13.54 1.88
C LEU A 97 -13.59 14.31 2.22
N SER A 98 -12.81 13.79 3.17
CA SER A 98 -11.58 14.43 3.63
C SER A 98 -10.39 13.48 3.50
N LEU A 99 -9.47 13.82 2.60
CA LEU A 99 -8.17 13.14 2.50
C LEU A 99 -7.37 13.32 3.79
N GLY A 100 -7.48 14.48 4.45
CA GLY A 100 -6.83 14.72 5.74
C GLY A 100 -7.33 13.77 6.82
N ALA A 101 -8.64 13.47 6.85
CA ALA A 101 -9.19 12.46 7.77
C ALA A 101 -8.63 11.06 7.49
N ALA A 102 -8.35 10.72 6.23
CA ALA A 102 -7.77 9.44 5.84
C ALA A 102 -6.33 9.21 6.32
N PHE A 103 -5.62 10.27 6.74
CA PHE A 103 -4.27 10.19 7.30
C PHE A 103 -4.22 10.47 8.82
N ASN A 104 -5.15 11.27 9.34
CA ASN A 104 -5.10 11.73 10.73
C ASN A 104 -6.05 10.99 11.68
N LYS A 105 -7.05 10.26 11.17
CA LYS A 105 -8.01 9.54 12.03
C LYS A 105 -7.77 8.04 11.99
N GLY A 106 -7.03 7.54 12.98
CA GLY A 106 -6.76 6.10 13.21
C GLY A 106 -5.31 5.66 12.93
N PRO A 107 -4.97 4.39 13.26
CA PRO A 107 -3.62 3.81 13.08
C PRO A 107 -3.32 3.49 11.61
N TYR A 108 -3.53 4.44 10.71
CA TYR A 108 -3.33 4.25 9.28
C TYR A 108 -1.89 4.60 8.90
N TYR A 109 -1.08 3.55 8.93
CA TYR A 109 0.20 3.49 8.26
C TYR A 109 0.07 3.76 6.74
N ILE A 110 1.15 4.18 6.09
CA ILE A 110 1.29 4.36 4.65
C ILE A 110 1.01 3.02 3.97
N VAL A 111 1.52 1.93 4.53
CA VAL A 111 1.37 0.57 3.99
C VAL A 111 0.55 -0.32 4.94
N LEU A 112 -0.60 -0.79 4.46
CA LEU A 112 -1.39 -1.85 5.08
C LEU A 112 -1.33 -3.15 4.25
N THR A 113 -1.69 -4.29 4.86
CA THR A 113 -1.60 -5.62 4.24
C THR A 113 -2.30 -5.73 2.88
N GLY A 114 -3.38 -4.97 2.64
CA GLY A 114 -4.09 -4.95 1.35
C GLY A 114 -3.54 -3.97 0.32
N TYR A 115 -2.59 -3.11 0.70
CA TYR A 115 -2.15 -2.00 -0.16
C TYR A 115 -1.18 -2.45 -1.23
N LEU A 116 -0.32 -3.44 -0.94
CA LEU A 116 0.51 -4.04 -1.97
C LEU A 116 -0.34 -4.55 -3.15
N VAL A 117 -1.46 -5.21 -2.87
CA VAL A 117 -2.36 -5.71 -3.91
C VAL A 117 -2.95 -4.56 -4.71
N LEU A 118 -3.40 -3.49 -4.04
CA LEU A 118 -3.98 -2.33 -4.71
C LEU A 118 -2.94 -1.57 -5.55
N THR A 119 -1.73 -1.39 -5.01
CA THR A 119 -0.58 -0.83 -5.73
C THR A 119 -0.28 -1.67 -6.96
N LEU A 120 -0.18 -2.99 -6.86
CA LEU A 120 0.09 -3.86 -8.00
C LEU A 120 -1.03 -3.81 -9.06
N ILE A 121 -2.30 -3.73 -8.65
CA ILE A 121 -3.44 -3.60 -9.56
C ILE A 121 -3.38 -2.30 -10.38
N VAL A 122 -2.85 -1.23 -9.80
CA VAL A 122 -2.78 0.09 -10.44
C VAL A 122 -1.45 0.27 -11.19
N GLU A 123 -0.34 0.00 -10.54
CA GLU A 123 1.00 0.29 -11.05
C GLU A 123 1.39 -0.62 -12.19
N LEU A 124 1.14 -1.94 -12.05
CA LEU A 124 1.52 -2.92 -13.06
C LEU A 124 0.93 -2.61 -14.44
N PRO A 125 -0.38 -2.37 -14.61
CA PRO A 125 -0.91 -2.04 -15.93
C PRO A 125 -0.38 -0.71 -16.47
N ILE A 126 -0.21 0.31 -15.62
CA ILE A 126 0.29 1.63 -16.05
C ILE A 126 1.73 1.49 -16.57
N VAL A 127 2.63 0.96 -15.76
CA VAL A 127 4.06 0.86 -16.11
C VAL A 127 4.25 -0.09 -17.28
N TYR A 128 3.58 -1.26 -17.26
CA TYR A 128 3.68 -2.21 -18.35
C TYR A 128 3.17 -1.61 -19.66
N TRP A 129 2.01 -0.96 -19.67
CA TRP A 129 1.45 -0.45 -20.92
C TRP A 129 2.29 0.68 -21.53
N LEU A 130 2.84 1.56 -20.69
CA LEU A 130 3.62 2.71 -21.12
C LEU A 130 5.07 2.36 -21.52
N LEU A 131 5.67 1.33 -20.91
CA LEU A 131 7.08 0.96 -21.16
C LEU A 131 7.28 -0.37 -21.92
N ARG A 132 6.24 -1.18 -22.17
CA ARG A 132 6.39 -2.48 -22.88
C ARG A 132 6.98 -2.37 -24.28
N LYS A 133 6.95 -1.20 -24.91
CA LYS A 133 7.51 -0.95 -26.25
C LYS A 133 9.01 -0.67 -26.20
N ASP A 134 9.53 -0.23 -25.06
CA ASP A 134 10.93 0.16 -24.91
C ASP A 134 11.80 -0.96 -24.30
N THR A 135 11.18 -2.03 -23.77
CA THR A 135 11.91 -3.19 -23.24
C THR A 135 12.20 -4.23 -24.32
N ARG A 136 13.39 -4.83 -24.26
CA ARG A 136 13.74 -6.02 -25.05
C ARG A 136 13.11 -7.31 -24.50
N LYS A 137 12.75 -7.35 -23.21
CA LYS A 137 12.24 -8.54 -22.53
C LYS A 137 11.05 -8.18 -21.64
N LYS A 138 9.83 -8.36 -22.18
CA LYS A 138 8.57 -8.05 -21.47
C LYS A 138 8.44 -8.75 -20.11
N LEU A 139 8.90 -9.99 -20.00
CA LEU A 139 8.89 -10.73 -18.73
C LEU A 139 9.77 -10.06 -17.67
N ASN A 140 10.94 -9.55 -18.05
CA ASN A 140 11.81 -8.84 -17.14
C ASN A 140 11.17 -7.54 -16.63
N LEU A 141 10.41 -6.84 -17.48
CA LEU A 141 9.68 -5.64 -17.07
C LEU A 141 8.62 -5.97 -16.01
N ILE A 142 7.86 -7.05 -16.20
CA ILE A 142 6.87 -7.51 -15.20
C ILE A 142 7.56 -7.90 -13.89
N ILE A 143 8.65 -8.67 -13.96
CA ILE A 143 9.43 -9.07 -12.78
C ILE A 143 9.98 -7.82 -12.07
N ALA A 144 10.52 -6.85 -12.81
CA ALA A 144 11.04 -5.62 -12.24
C ALA A 144 9.97 -4.89 -11.43
N ILE A 145 8.78 -4.67 -12.01
CA ILE A 145 7.65 -3.99 -11.34
C ILE A 145 7.23 -4.76 -10.08
N LEU A 146 7.00 -6.07 -10.20
CA LEU A 146 6.53 -6.89 -9.08
C LEU A 146 7.53 -6.89 -7.92
N VAL A 147 8.80 -7.16 -8.21
CA VAL A 147 9.85 -7.27 -7.20
C VAL A 147 10.12 -5.91 -6.56
N SER A 148 10.18 -4.84 -7.35
CA SER A 148 10.44 -3.51 -6.81
C SER A 148 9.32 -3.05 -5.89
N ASN A 149 8.05 -3.21 -6.26
CA ASN A 149 6.90 -2.85 -5.42
C ASN A 149 6.86 -3.66 -4.12
N ILE A 150 7.20 -4.96 -4.18
CA ILE A 150 7.27 -5.79 -2.96
C ILE A 150 8.37 -5.24 -2.03
N ILE A 151 9.57 -4.98 -2.57
CA ILE A 151 10.70 -4.48 -1.79
C ILE A 151 10.41 -3.10 -1.20
N THR A 152 9.91 -2.15 -2.00
CA THR A 152 9.59 -0.79 -1.53
C THR A 152 8.48 -0.81 -0.50
N THR A 153 7.44 -1.62 -0.72
CA THR A 153 6.35 -1.78 0.24
C THR A 153 6.85 -2.35 1.57
N LEU A 154 7.70 -3.38 1.55
CA LEU A 154 8.30 -3.96 2.76
C LEU A 154 9.23 -2.96 3.47
N LEU A 155 10.04 -2.22 2.70
CA LEU A 155 10.93 -1.20 3.25
C LEU A 155 10.14 -0.12 3.98
N VAL A 156 9.13 0.46 3.33
CA VAL A 156 8.26 1.47 3.94
C VAL A 156 7.56 0.89 5.16
N ALA A 157 7.00 -0.32 5.05
CA ALA A 157 6.34 -1.02 6.15
C ALA A 157 7.24 -1.22 7.38
N VAL A 158 8.52 -1.52 7.20
CA VAL A 158 9.48 -1.69 8.30
C VAL A 158 9.89 -0.33 8.86
N CYS A 159 10.33 0.61 8.02
CA CYS A 159 10.74 1.94 8.46
C CYS A 159 9.62 2.64 9.23
N GLU A 160 8.40 2.54 8.73
CA GLU A 160 7.24 3.17 9.35
C GLU A 160 6.90 2.55 10.72
N ARG A 161 6.98 1.23 10.88
CA ARG A 161 6.74 0.57 12.18
C ARG A 161 7.84 0.87 13.22
N LEU A 162 9.04 1.22 12.76
CA LEU A 162 10.15 1.61 13.64
C LEU A 162 10.05 3.08 14.07
N ILE A 163 9.59 3.96 13.17
CA ILE A 163 9.59 5.41 13.39
C ILE A 163 8.26 5.91 13.96
N CYS A 164 7.14 5.37 13.48
CA CYS A 164 5.80 5.81 13.80
C CYS A 164 5.19 4.89 14.86
N VAL A 165 5.29 5.29 16.12
CA VAL A 165 4.64 4.60 17.24
C VAL A 165 3.39 5.38 17.61
N GLY A 166 2.26 4.70 17.74
CA GLY A 166 1.03 5.32 18.22
C GLY A 166 0.38 4.53 19.34
N SER A 167 -0.49 5.22 20.08
CA SER A 167 -1.27 4.67 21.17
C SER A 167 -2.74 4.98 20.94
N TRP A 168 -3.59 4.09 21.45
CA TRP A 168 -4.99 4.38 21.67
C TRP A 168 -5.12 5.40 22.80
#